data_AF-A0A9P7FB95-F1
#
_entry.id   AF-A0A9P7FB95-F1
#
_cell.length_a   1.000
_cell.length_b   1.000
_cell.length_c   1.000
_cell.angle_alpha   90.00
_cell.angle_beta   90.00
_cell.angle_gamma   90.00
#
_symmetry.space_group_name_H-M   'P 1'
#
loop_
_entity.id
_entity.type
_entity.pdbx_description
1 polymer ?
#
loop_
_entity_poly.entity_id
_entity_poly.type
_entity_poly.pdbx_seq_one_letter_code
_entity_poly.pdbx_strand_id
1 'polypeptide(L)'
;MLTHRGFSACIISEGKPIPEYLAAVVGENPKTISCWIPSEVGKTFTVYWRDEGTKMHSCAFITLDGFVVPGRFLFGEGETWRNGVRSGPHTERPFMFAQRPSSGES
;
A
#
# COMPACT_ATOMS: atom_id res chain seq x y z
N MET A 1 0.60 0.82 -11.96
CA MET A 1 1.50 1.33 -10.93
C MET A 1 1.50 2.84 -11.01
N LEU A 2 0.83 3.43 -10.04
CA LEU A 2 0.64 4.86 -9.95
C LEU A 2 1.96 5.55 -9.59
N THR A 3 2.37 6.55 -10.37
CA THR A 3 3.63 7.29 -10.15
C THR A 3 3.34 8.72 -9.71
N HIS A 4 4.00 9.16 -8.64
CA HIS A 4 3.92 10.54 -8.14
C HIS A 4 5.26 10.97 -7.54
N ARG A 5 5.81 12.09 -8.00
CA ARG A 5 7.03 12.73 -7.48
C ARG A 5 8.26 11.81 -7.37
N GLY A 6 8.46 10.94 -8.37
CA GLY A 6 9.61 10.02 -8.40
C GLY A 6 9.43 8.76 -7.56
N PHE A 7 8.21 8.50 -7.07
CA PHE A 7 7.85 7.24 -6.42
C PHE A 7 6.70 6.59 -7.17
N SER A 8 6.71 5.27 -7.24
CA SER A 8 5.62 4.48 -7.81
C SER A 8 5.09 3.49 -6.81
N ALA A 9 3.79 3.25 -6.80
CA ALA A 9 3.16 2.25 -5.94
C ALA A 9 2.01 1.54 -6.64
N CYS A 10 1.82 0.26 -6.32
CA CYS A 10 0.67 -0.53 -6.72
C CYS A 10 0.34 -1.58 -5.67
N ILE A 11 -0.85 -2.17 -5.81
CA ILE A 11 -1.24 -3.34 -5.05
C ILE A 11 -1.15 -4.57 -5.96
N ILE A 12 -0.57 -5.64 -5.44
CA ILE A 12 -0.52 -6.94 -6.11
C ILE A 12 -1.43 -7.90 -5.35
N SER A 13 -2.39 -8.50 -6.04
CA SER A 13 -3.30 -9.53 -5.50
C SER A 13 -3.25 -10.72 -6.44
N GLU A 14 -3.22 -11.94 -5.88
CA GLU A 14 -3.16 -13.18 -6.68
C GLU A 14 -2.01 -13.19 -7.71
N GLY A 15 -0.86 -12.60 -7.34
CA GLY A 15 0.33 -12.53 -8.18
C GLY A 15 0.26 -11.52 -9.34
N LYS A 16 -0.80 -10.70 -9.42
CA LYS A 16 -0.97 -9.70 -10.49
C LYS A 16 -1.19 -8.29 -9.91
N PRO A 17 -0.63 -7.24 -10.54
CA PRO A 17 -0.99 -5.87 -10.21
C PRO A 17 -2.49 -5.64 -10.47
N ILE A 18 -3.20 -5.11 -9.48
CA ILE A 18 -4.61 -4.74 -9.66
C ILE A 18 -4.71 -3.34 -10.28
N PRO A 19 -5.70 -3.08 -11.14
CA PRO A 19 -5.84 -1.80 -11.81
C PRO A 19 -6.19 -0.68 -10.81
N GLU A 20 -5.56 0.48 -11.02
CA GLU A 20 -5.84 1.71 -10.28
C GLU A 20 -6.83 2.59 -11.06
N TYR A 21 -7.87 3.10 -10.38
CA TYR A 21 -8.95 3.90 -10.99
C TYR A 21 -9.07 5.26 -10.33
N LEU A 22 -9.51 6.26 -11.12
CA LEU A 22 -9.77 7.64 -10.68
C LEU A 22 -8.59 8.23 -9.88
N ALA A 23 -7.37 8.03 -10.38
CA ALA A 23 -6.18 8.59 -9.77
C ALA A 23 -6.23 10.13 -9.80
N ALA A 24 -6.11 10.76 -8.64
CA ALA A 24 -6.14 12.21 -8.50
C ALA A 24 -5.21 12.68 -7.37
N VAL A 25 -4.62 13.86 -7.54
CA VAL A 25 -3.90 14.55 -6.48
C VAL A 25 -4.92 15.09 -5.47
N VAL A 26 -4.68 14.88 -4.18
CA VAL A 26 -5.61 15.27 -3.10
C VAL A 26 -4.94 16.12 -2.04
N GLY A 27 -5.75 16.96 -1.37
CA GLY A 27 -5.31 17.89 -0.33
C GLY A 27 -4.84 19.25 -0.88
N GLU A 28 -4.58 20.18 0.04
CA GLU A 28 -4.14 21.55 -0.30
C GLU A 28 -2.71 21.58 -0.88
N ASN A 29 -1.90 20.56 -0.55
CA ASN A 29 -0.54 20.41 -1.05
C ASN A 29 -0.49 19.26 -2.07
N PRO A 30 0.13 19.45 -3.25
CA PRO A 30 0.16 18.45 -4.33
C PRO A 30 1.16 17.30 -4.07
N LYS A 31 1.22 16.82 -2.82
CA LYS A 31 2.14 15.78 -2.35
C LYS A 31 1.46 14.41 -2.26
N THR A 32 0.14 14.37 -2.21
CA THR A 32 -0.62 13.14 -2.03
C THR A 32 -1.38 12.81 -3.31
N ILE A 33 -1.34 11.55 -3.71
CA ILE A 33 -2.17 11.01 -4.80
C ILE A 33 -3.05 9.91 -4.22
N SER A 34 -4.32 9.88 -4.63
CA SER A 34 -5.28 8.85 -4.24
C SER A 34 -5.83 8.15 -5.47
N CYS A 35 -6.14 6.86 -5.35
CA CYS A 35 -6.84 6.09 -6.36
C CYS A 35 -7.75 5.06 -5.71
N TRP A 36 -8.67 4.50 -6.49
CA TRP A 36 -9.48 3.36 -6.12
C TRP A 36 -8.92 2.08 -6.72
N ILE A 37 -9.06 0.98 -5.98
CA ILE A 37 -8.67 -0.36 -6.41
C ILE A 37 -9.84 -1.32 -6.17
N PRO A 38 -9.98 -2.39 -6.97
CA PRO A 38 -10.91 -3.45 -6.66
C PRO A 38 -10.43 -4.22 -5.43
N SER A 39 -11.32 -4.45 -4.46
CA SER A 39 -11.03 -5.16 -3.20
C SER A 39 -11.99 -6.33 -3.01
N GLU A 40 -11.58 -7.52 -3.43
CA GLU A 40 -12.37 -8.73 -3.22
C GLU A 40 -12.10 -9.33 -1.84
N VAL A 41 -13.15 -9.45 -1.03
CA VAL A 41 -13.05 -9.92 0.36
C VAL A 41 -12.39 -11.30 0.44
N GLY A 42 -11.49 -11.46 1.41
CA GLY A 42 -10.77 -12.70 1.66
C GLY A 42 -9.49 -12.87 0.83
N LYS A 43 -9.31 -12.08 -0.24
CA LYS A 43 -8.06 -12.11 -1.01
C LYS A 43 -6.94 -11.40 -0.25
N THR A 44 -5.76 -12.01 -0.28
CA THR A 44 -4.54 -11.39 0.25
C THR A 44 -3.93 -10.46 -0.77
N PHE A 45 -3.25 -9.43 -0.29
CA PHE A 45 -2.60 -8.46 -1.16
C PHE A 45 -1.21 -8.06 -0.65
N THR A 46 -0.42 -7.54 -1.57
CA THR A 46 0.92 -7.01 -1.32
C THR A 46 0.93 -5.54 -1.71
N VAL A 47 1.39 -4.68 -0.81
CA VAL A 47 1.73 -3.30 -1.12
C VAL A 47 3.13 -3.31 -1.72
N TYR A 48 3.24 -2.87 -2.97
CA TYR A 48 4.50 -2.79 -3.69
C TYR A 48 4.80 -1.34 -4.03
N TRP A 49 6.05 -0.91 -3.84
CA TRP A 49 6.48 0.44 -4.19
C TRP A 49 7.93 0.50 -4.64
N ARG A 50 8.23 1.56 -5.37
CA ARG A 50 9.51 1.80 -6.03
C ARG A 50 9.92 3.26 -5.91
N ASP A 51 11.20 3.47 -5.65
CA ASP A 51 11.88 4.74 -5.84
C ASP A 51 12.42 4.78 -7.27
N GLU A 52 11.96 5.75 -8.07
CA GLU A 52 12.31 5.91 -9.49
C GLU A 52 13.70 6.56 -9.70
N GLY A 53 14.56 6.54 -8.69
CA GLY A 53 15.91 7.10 -8.77
C GLY A 53 15.99 8.52 -8.23
N THR A 54 15.26 8.84 -7.16
CA THR A 54 15.26 10.16 -6.52
C THR A 54 16.62 10.55 -5.93
N LYS A 55 17.52 9.56 -5.72
CA LYS A 55 18.83 9.70 -5.07
C LYS A 55 18.74 10.15 -3.60
N MET A 56 17.55 10.08 -3.01
CA MET A 56 17.30 10.43 -1.61
C MET A 56 16.99 9.17 -0.80
N HIS A 57 17.55 9.09 0.41
CA HIS A 57 17.14 8.04 1.34
C HIS A 57 15.68 8.24 1.75
N SER A 58 14.86 7.21 1.60
CA SER A 58 13.44 7.24 1.90
C SER A 58 13.05 6.10 2.83
N CYS A 59 12.00 6.34 3.62
CA CYS A 59 11.35 5.32 4.44
C CYS A 59 9.85 5.32 4.13
N ALA A 60 9.29 4.13 3.95
CA ALA A 60 7.87 3.96 3.72
C ALA A 60 7.16 3.55 5.02
N PHE A 61 5.93 4.01 5.17
CA PHE A 61 4.99 3.55 6.18
C PHE A 61 3.68 3.18 5.49
N ILE A 62 3.06 2.09 5.92
CA ILE A 62 1.78 1.65 5.38
C ILE A 62 0.75 1.86 6.47
N THR A 63 -0.30 2.63 6.19
CA THR A 63 -1.46 2.72 7.09
C THR A 63 -2.54 1.82 6.53
N LEU A 64 -2.93 0.80 7.29
CA LEU A 64 -3.94 -0.18 6.93
C LEU A 64 -5.00 -0.24 8.04
N ASP A 65 -6.25 0.07 7.70
CA ASP A 65 -7.40 0.04 8.62
C ASP A 65 -7.16 0.76 9.95
N GLY A 66 -6.45 1.90 9.91
CA GLY A 66 -6.10 2.71 11.09
C GLY A 66 -4.82 2.28 11.82
N PHE A 67 -4.19 1.17 11.43
CA PHE A 67 -2.94 0.70 11.99
C PHE A 67 -1.75 1.07 11.10
N VAL A 68 -0.70 1.60 11.72
CA VAL A 68 0.56 1.89 11.02
C VAL A 68 1.45 0.65 11.07
N VAL A 69 1.82 0.16 9.89
CA VAL A 69 2.75 -0.93 9.68
C VAL A 69 4.07 -0.33 9.19
N PRO A 70 5.22 -0.70 9.80
CA PRO A 70 6.51 -0.24 9.29
C PRO A 70 6.66 -0.71 7.84
N GLY A 71 7.09 0.18 6.95
CA GLY A 71 7.46 -0.22 5.59
C GLY A 71 8.91 -0.70 5.57
N ARG A 72 9.66 -0.21 4.58
CA ARG A 72 11.08 -0.51 4.35
C ARG A 72 11.79 0.77 3.92
N PHE A 73 13.11 0.75 4.04
CA PHE A 73 13.98 1.82 3.55
C PHE A 73 14.35 1.56 2.08
N LEU A 74 14.40 2.63 1.30
CA LEU A 74 15.03 2.65 -0.02
C LEU A 74 16.13 3.71 -0.02
N PHE A 75 17.22 3.46 -0.73
CA PHE A 75 18.41 4.31 -0.71
C PHE A 75 18.55 5.12 -2.01
N GLY A 76 17.46 5.80 -2.40
CA GLY A 76 17.44 6.67 -3.57
C GLY A 76 17.22 5.98 -4.91
N GLU A 77 17.01 4.65 -4.89
CA GLU A 77 16.55 3.84 -6.01
C GLU A 77 16.09 2.46 -5.51
N GLY A 78 15.38 1.72 -6.37
CA GLY A 78 15.01 0.33 -6.15
C GLY A 78 13.55 0.15 -5.74
N GLU A 79 13.18 -1.11 -5.60
CA GLU A 79 11.80 -1.54 -5.35
C GLU A 79 11.72 -2.43 -4.14
N THR A 80 10.57 -2.43 -3.49
CA THR A 80 10.32 -3.28 -2.35
C THR A 80 8.83 -3.46 -2.11
N TRP A 81 8.50 -4.33 -1.16
CA TRP A 81 7.12 -4.70 -0.89
C TRP A 81 6.89 -5.16 0.53
N ARG A 82 5.61 -5.20 0.91
CA ARG A 82 5.14 -5.79 2.16
C ARG A 82 3.72 -6.36 1.99
N ASN A 83 3.50 -7.55 2.53
CA ASN A 83 2.26 -8.31 2.38
C ASN A 83 1.69 -8.77 3.73
N GLY A 84 2.20 -8.26 4.86
CA GLY A 84 1.79 -8.70 6.18
C GLY A 84 2.48 -8.01 7.34
N VAL A 85 2.00 -8.35 8.54
CA VAL A 85 2.51 -7.90 9.83
C VAL A 85 2.89 -9.09 10.69
N ARG A 86 3.95 -8.95 11.48
CA ARG A 86 4.32 -9.96 12.47
C ARG A 86 3.20 -10.08 13.52
N SER A 87 2.64 -11.27 13.67
CA SER A 87 1.59 -11.59 14.64
C SER A 87 2.11 -12.37 15.85
N GLY A 88 3.36 -12.85 15.81
CA GLY A 88 4.00 -13.59 16.88
C GLY A 88 5.50 -13.82 16.61
N PRO A 89 6.20 -14.58 17.47
CA PRO A 89 7.64 -14.82 17.32
C PRO A 89 8.01 -15.46 15.97
N HIS A 90 7.16 -16.34 15.45
CA HIS A 90 7.39 -17.06 14.19
C HIS A 90 6.20 -17.01 13.24
N THR A 91 5.26 -16.07 13.46
CA THR A 91 4.03 -15.98 12.68
C THR A 91 3.85 -14.58 12.10
N GLU A 92 3.38 -14.55 10.87
CA GLU A 92 2.95 -13.33 10.18
C GLU A 92 1.47 -13.45 9.82
N ARG A 93 0.75 -12.33 9.94
CA ARG A 93 -0.62 -12.19 9.46
C ARG A 93 -0.57 -11.45 8.12
N PRO A 94 -1.04 -12.06 7.02
CA PRO A 94 -1.03 -11.40 5.72
C PRO A 94 -2.01 -10.22 5.70
N PHE A 95 -1.74 -9.25 4.83
CA PHE A 95 -2.73 -8.25 4.46
C PHE A 95 -3.85 -8.92 3.66
N MET A 96 -5.08 -8.61 4.00
CA MET A 96 -6.26 -9.23 3.42
C MET A 96 -7.37 -8.20 3.32
N PHE A 97 -8.11 -8.21 2.22
CA PHE A 97 -9.30 -7.39 2.09
C PHE A 97 -10.39 -7.95 3.02
N ALA A 98 -10.78 -7.16 4.01
CA ALA A 98 -11.83 -7.52 4.95
C ALA A 98 -13.18 -6.96 4.50
N GLN A 99 -14.25 -7.65 4.87
CA GLN A 99 -15.59 -7.06 4.80
C GLN A 99 -15.66 -5.93 5.83
N ARG A 100 -16.21 -4.78 5.44
CA ARG A 100 -16.53 -3.74 6.42
C ARG A 100 -17.54 -4.31 7.42
N PRO A 101 -17.33 -4.15 8.74
CA PRO A 101 -18.36 -4.53 9.69
C PRO A 101 -19.64 -3.79 9.32
N SER A 102 -20.76 -4.52 9.19
CA SER A 102 -22.07 -3.91 9.03
C SER A 102 -22.26 -2.96 10.21
N SER A 103 -22.37 -1.66 9.95
CA SER A 103 -22.81 -0.70 10.94
C SER A 103 -24.20 -1.16 11.40
N GLY A 104 -24.26 -1.87 12.52
CA GLY A 104 -25.53 -2.24 13.13
C GLY A 104 -26.25 -0.95 13.49
N GLU A 105 -27.40 -0.73 12.86
CA GLU A 105 -28.38 0.25 13.30
C GLU A 105 -28.61 0.05 14.81
N SER A 106 -28.39 1.12 15.57
CA SER A 106 -28.80 1.24 16.97
C SER A 106 -30.06 2.10 17.04
#